data_AF-A0A9X3KXS2-F1
#
_entry.id   AF-A0A9X3KXS2-F1
#
_cell.length_a   1.000
_cell.length_b   1.000
_cell.length_c   1.000
_cell.angle_alpha   90.00
_cell.angle_beta   90.00
_cell.angle_gamma   90.00
#
_symmetry.space_group_name_H-M   'P 1'
#
loop_
_entity.id
_entity.type
_entity.pdbx_description
1 polymer ?
#
loop_
_entity_poly.entity_id
_entity_poly.type
_entity_poly.pdbx_seq_one_letter_code
_entity_poly.pdbx_strand_id
1 'polypeptide(L)'
;MTQPHSRRPPAYVLKTRYAPAMKLLFTLGLAMLGTYAQAASFDCNKAASTTEKLICSDAETSALDGKLQGAYKAALAATDAYGKKALAEEQRNWIKYARGICQDSACLRQAYTSRIALLGRNEKHIANGKVYSDCKLPGNQTASGECVNVVPIRDPNSRVESFNQSLEQQKQNGRIIGCSRLIDLPVGVAGSNHSFGGSCVLQEGTQRKDVRICNDDMFGHFQVEPSTPQDASDKRLVDFTYAQCYGG
;
A
#
# COMPACT_ATOMS: atom_id res chain seq x y z
N MET A 1 48.08 45.19 -68.52
CA MET A 1 49.33 44.45 -68.26
C MET A 1 48.99 42.99 -68.07
N THR A 2 49.47 42.17 -69.01
CA THR A 2 49.81 40.73 -68.92
C THR A 2 48.77 39.74 -68.35
N GLN A 3 47.86 39.33 -69.25
CA GLN A 3 47.49 37.95 -69.67
C GLN A 3 48.28 36.74 -69.10
N PRO A 4 47.87 35.48 -69.38
CA PRO A 4 46.53 34.85 -69.41
C PRO A 4 46.61 33.41 -68.80
N HIS A 5 45.54 32.61 -68.86
CA HIS A 5 45.61 31.28 -69.50
C HIS A 5 44.22 30.64 -69.58
N SER A 6 43.70 30.67 -70.81
CA SER A 6 42.58 29.89 -71.32
C SER A 6 43.00 28.43 -71.51
N ARG A 7 42.16 27.48 -71.08
CA ARG A 7 42.00 26.16 -71.72
C ARG A 7 40.55 25.64 -71.53
N ARG A 8 39.81 25.52 -72.64
CA ARG A 8 38.74 24.51 -72.83
C ARG A 8 39.33 23.44 -73.78
N PRO A 9 38.97 22.14 -73.69
CA PRO A 9 37.78 21.61 -74.40
C PRO A 9 37.24 20.28 -73.76
N PRO A 10 36.45 19.40 -74.42
CA PRO A 10 35.46 19.59 -75.49
C PRO A 10 34.02 19.25 -75.01
N ALA A 11 33.05 19.56 -75.87
CA ALA A 11 31.69 19.03 -75.77
C ALA A 11 31.70 17.51 -76.07
N TYR A 12 31.05 16.71 -75.22
CA TYR A 12 30.68 15.34 -75.55
C TYR A 12 29.18 15.26 -75.80
N VAL A 13 28.87 14.74 -76.99
CA VAL A 13 27.53 14.51 -77.53
C VAL A 13 26.89 13.29 -76.87
N LEU A 14 25.58 13.42 -76.65
CA LEU A 14 24.56 12.42 -76.30
C LEU A 14 24.87 10.96 -76.69
N LYS A 15 24.54 10.01 -75.80
CA LYS A 15 23.91 8.72 -76.15
C LYS A 15 23.17 8.11 -74.95
N THR A 16 21.84 8.20 -75.05
CA THR A 16 20.77 7.40 -74.45
C THR A 16 21.13 6.01 -73.91
N ARG A 17 20.52 5.63 -72.77
CA ARG A 17 19.63 4.46 -72.66
C ARG A 17 18.85 4.47 -71.34
N TYR A 18 17.56 4.17 -71.47
CA TYR A 18 16.51 4.19 -70.46
C TYR A 18 16.67 3.10 -69.40
N ALA A 19 16.30 3.41 -68.15
CA ALA A 19 15.79 2.41 -67.20
C ALA A 19 14.61 3.03 -66.41
N PRO A 20 13.46 2.34 -66.29
CA PRO A 20 12.22 2.94 -65.82
C PRO A 20 12.03 2.84 -64.29
N ALA A 21 11.35 3.86 -63.76
CA ALA A 21 10.42 3.81 -62.62
C ALA A 21 10.90 3.20 -61.29
N MET A 22 11.62 3.98 -60.49
CA MET A 22 11.65 3.78 -59.04
C MET A 22 10.42 4.44 -58.41
N LYS A 23 9.35 3.66 -58.18
CA LYS A 23 8.23 4.05 -57.33
C LYS A 23 8.73 4.17 -55.89
N LEU A 24 9.04 5.39 -55.45
CA LEU A 24 9.33 5.64 -54.04
C LEU A 24 8.00 5.82 -53.28
N LEU A 25 7.44 4.70 -52.83
CA LEU A 25 6.40 4.67 -51.80
C LEU A 25 7.03 5.16 -50.49
N PHE A 26 6.82 6.43 -50.14
CA PHE A 26 7.20 6.95 -48.83
C PHE A 26 6.10 6.55 -47.82
N THR A 27 6.17 5.31 -47.34
CA THR A 27 5.40 4.86 -46.18
C THR A 27 5.88 5.62 -44.96
N LEU A 28 5.15 6.66 -44.56
CA LEU A 28 5.35 7.37 -43.31
C LEU A 28 4.81 6.49 -42.16
N GLY A 29 5.56 5.44 -41.83
CA GLY A 29 5.34 4.63 -40.63
C GLY A 29 5.79 5.41 -39.40
N LEU A 30 4.89 6.24 -38.84
CA LEU A 30 5.11 6.85 -37.55
C LEU A 30 4.84 5.82 -36.45
N ALA A 31 5.86 5.01 -36.15
CA ALA A 31 5.90 4.16 -34.98
C ALA A 31 5.94 5.04 -33.72
N MET A 32 4.77 5.36 -33.18
CA MET A 32 4.61 5.86 -31.80
C MET A 32 4.72 4.67 -30.84
N LEU A 33 5.94 4.12 -30.68
CA LEU A 33 6.28 3.21 -29.59
C LEU A 33 7.08 4.04 -28.57
N GLY A 34 6.36 4.71 -27.67
CA GLY A 34 7.00 5.61 -26.73
C GLY A 34 6.11 6.03 -25.57
N THR A 35 5.85 5.10 -24.65
CA THR A 35 5.57 5.47 -23.25
C THR A 35 6.42 4.60 -22.34
N TYR A 36 7.69 4.98 -22.13
CA TYR A 36 8.43 4.54 -20.96
C TYR A 36 7.92 5.31 -19.74
N ALA A 37 6.73 4.96 -19.25
CA ALA A 37 6.32 5.33 -17.90
C ALA A 37 7.02 4.38 -16.91
N GLN A 38 8.33 4.54 -16.74
CA GLN A 38 9.08 3.78 -15.73
C GLN A 38 9.01 4.54 -14.41
N ALA A 39 8.05 4.18 -13.58
CA ALA A 39 8.15 4.49 -12.16
C ALA A 39 7.66 3.38 -11.23
N ALA A 40 7.43 2.15 -11.72
CA ALA A 40 7.25 1.00 -10.84
C ALA A 40 8.62 0.61 -10.26
N SER A 41 8.62 0.19 -9.00
CA SER A 41 9.81 -0.27 -8.27
C SER A 41 10.28 -1.66 -8.70
N PHE A 42 9.58 -2.27 -9.67
CA PHE A 42 9.81 -3.59 -10.25
C PHE A 42 9.61 -3.59 -11.77
N ASP A 43 10.06 -4.66 -12.44
CA ASP A 43 9.93 -4.82 -13.90
C ASP A 43 8.49 -5.17 -14.28
N CYS A 44 7.79 -4.22 -14.91
CA CYS A 44 6.40 -4.40 -15.34
C CYS A 44 6.20 -5.53 -16.37
N ASN A 45 7.25 -5.93 -17.09
CA ASN A 45 7.17 -7.10 -17.98
C ASN A 45 7.10 -8.43 -17.22
N LYS A 46 7.41 -8.41 -15.92
CA LYS A 46 7.37 -9.56 -15.01
C LYS A 46 6.19 -9.51 -14.03
N ALA A 47 5.26 -8.56 -14.20
CA ALA A 47 4.08 -8.43 -13.36
C ALA A 47 3.21 -9.71 -13.44
N ALA A 48 3.08 -10.41 -12.33
CA ALA A 48 2.37 -11.69 -12.26
C ALA A 48 1.01 -11.54 -11.60
N SER A 49 0.93 -10.78 -10.50
CA SER A 49 -0.30 -10.57 -9.75
C SER A 49 -1.21 -9.52 -10.39
N THR A 50 -2.52 -9.60 -10.12
CA THR A 50 -3.50 -8.58 -10.54
C THR A 50 -3.10 -7.19 -10.05
N THR A 51 -2.61 -7.08 -8.82
CA THR A 51 -2.12 -5.82 -8.24
C THR A 51 -0.92 -5.27 -9.00
N GLU A 52 0.08 -6.09 -9.34
CA GLU A 52 1.25 -5.64 -10.11
C GLU A 52 0.85 -5.17 -11.51
N LYS A 53 -0.05 -5.89 -12.18
CA LYS A 53 -0.57 -5.49 -13.49
C LYS A 53 -1.28 -4.14 -13.41
N LEU A 54 -2.08 -3.94 -12.36
CA LEU A 54 -2.78 -2.69 -12.10
C LEU A 54 -1.81 -1.52 -11.87
N ILE A 55 -0.78 -1.72 -11.03
CA ILE A 55 0.31 -0.74 -10.82
C ILE A 55 0.96 -0.37 -12.15
N CYS A 56 1.26 -1.36 -13.00
CA CYS A 56 1.93 -1.14 -14.28
C CYS A 56 1.04 -0.48 -15.34
N SER A 57 -0.27 -0.67 -15.27
CA SER A 57 -1.24 -0.09 -16.22
C SER A 57 -1.62 1.37 -15.91
N ASP A 58 -1.32 1.85 -14.70
CA ASP A 58 -1.69 3.19 -14.24
C ASP A 58 -0.45 4.02 -13.91
N ALA A 59 -0.17 5.04 -14.73
CA ALA A 59 1.06 5.83 -14.62
C ALA A 59 1.21 6.56 -13.27
N GLU A 60 0.09 7.00 -12.69
CA GLU A 60 0.08 7.66 -11.38
C GLU A 60 0.44 6.68 -10.26
N THR A 61 -0.21 5.50 -10.26
CA THR A 61 0.05 4.43 -9.29
C THR A 61 1.48 3.90 -9.43
N SER A 62 1.95 3.73 -10.66
CA SER A 62 3.35 3.42 -10.95
C SER A 62 4.26 4.47 -10.29
N ALA A 63 4.05 5.76 -10.53
CA ALA A 63 4.85 6.82 -9.91
C ALA A 63 4.84 6.80 -8.37
N LEU A 64 3.70 6.47 -7.76
CA LEU A 64 3.60 6.31 -6.32
C LEU A 64 4.39 5.11 -5.79
N ASP A 65 4.46 4.01 -6.55
CA ASP A 65 5.27 2.84 -6.18
C ASP A 65 6.77 3.17 -6.12
N GLY A 66 7.30 3.88 -7.12
CA GLY A 66 8.66 4.39 -7.09
C GLY A 66 8.92 5.37 -5.93
N LYS A 67 7.99 6.29 -5.66
CA LYS A 67 8.07 7.22 -4.52
C LYS A 67 8.10 6.48 -3.18
N LEU A 68 7.28 5.45 -3.02
CA LEU A 68 7.26 4.62 -1.82
C LEU A 68 8.58 3.89 -1.63
N GLN A 69 9.21 3.37 -2.69
CA GLN A 69 10.52 2.75 -2.61
C GLN A 69 11.57 3.75 -2.07
N GLY A 70 11.55 4.99 -2.55
CA GLY A 70 12.41 6.07 -2.05
C GLY A 70 12.15 6.39 -0.57
N ALA A 71 10.88 6.59 -0.20
CA ALA A 71 10.49 6.87 1.18
C ALA A 71 10.88 5.74 2.15
N TYR A 72 10.73 4.48 1.74
CA TYR A 72 11.13 3.33 2.55
C TYR A 72 12.64 3.27 2.78
N LYS A 73 13.44 3.55 1.75
CA LYS A 73 14.91 3.63 1.88
C LYS A 73 15.33 4.76 2.84
N ALA A 74 14.71 5.93 2.74
CA ALA A 74 14.97 7.05 3.64
C ALA A 74 14.60 6.72 5.10
N ALA A 75 13.42 6.12 5.31
CA ALA A 75 12.99 5.68 6.64
C ALA A 75 13.97 4.65 7.23
N LEU A 76 14.38 3.64 6.47
CA LEU A 76 15.39 2.65 6.91
C LEU A 76 16.74 3.29 7.28
N ALA A 77 17.14 4.37 6.62
CA ALA A 77 18.37 5.08 6.93
C ALA A 77 18.27 5.88 8.24
N ALA A 78 17.10 6.44 8.53
CA ALA A 78 16.83 7.21 9.74
C ALA A 78 16.57 6.34 10.98
N THR A 79 16.02 5.14 10.80
CA THR A 79 15.68 4.21 11.88
C THR A 79 16.92 3.55 12.49
N ASP A 80 16.92 3.39 13.82
CA ASP A 80 17.98 2.71 14.55
C ASP A 80 18.07 1.20 14.25
N ALA A 81 19.12 0.53 14.72
CA ALA A 81 19.35 -0.89 14.43
C ALA A 81 18.22 -1.80 14.94
N TYR A 82 17.57 -1.43 16.05
CA TYR A 82 16.49 -2.22 16.66
C TYR A 82 15.19 -2.09 15.86
N GLY A 83 14.85 -0.88 15.41
CA GLY A 83 13.63 -0.57 14.67
C GLY A 83 13.65 -1.04 13.22
N LYS A 84 14.83 -1.26 12.60
CA LYS A 84 14.91 -1.71 11.19
C LYS A 84 14.18 -3.02 10.93
N LYS A 85 14.26 -3.98 11.87
CA LYS A 85 13.55 -5.26 11.74
C LYS A 85 12.03 -5.04 11.78
N ALA A 86 11.55 -4.23 12.73
CA ALA A 86 10.14 -3.87 12.85
C ALA A 86 9.65 -3.15 11.58
N LEU A 87 10.36 -2.12 11.11
CA LEU A 87 10.00 -1.40 9.89
C LEU A 87 9.91 -2.30 8.65
N ALA A 88 10.83 -3.26 8.52
CA ALA A 88 10.81 -4.23 7.43
C ALA A 88 9.62 -5.19 7.53
N GLU A 89 9.20 -5.55 8.74
CA GLU A 89 8.00 -6.32 8.97
C GLU A 89 6.73 -5.54 8.64
N GLU A 90 6.61 -4.29 9.11
CA GLU A 90 5.49 -3.41 8.74
C GLU A 90 5.38 -3.28 7.21
N GLN A 91 6.52 -3.19 6.52
CA GLN A 91 6.53 -3.08 5.07
C GLN A 91 6.04 -4.35 4.38
N ARG A 92 6.40 -5.54 4.87
CA ARG A 92 5.89 -6.82 4.35
C ARG A 92 4.38 -6.94 4.60
N ASN A 93 3.93 -6.58 5.80
CA ASN A 93 2.52 -6.59 6.14
C ASN A 93 1.73 -5.61 5.28
N TRP A 94 2.23 -4.40 5.07
CA TRP A 94 1.62 -3.42 4.16
C TRP A 94 1.52 -3.93 2.72
N ILE A 95 2.58 -4.57 2.20
CA ILE A 95 2.59 -5.19 0.86
C ILE A 95 1.48 -6.25 0.75
N LYS A 96 1.34 -7.12 1.75
CA LYS A 96 0.42 -8.25 1.75
C LYS A 96 -1.04 -7.82 1.97
N TYR A 97 -1.27 -6.97 2.97
CA TYR A 97 -2.59 -6.77 3.56
C TYR A 97 -3.21 -5.39 3.30
N ALA A 98 -2.43 -4.40 2.87
CA ALA A 98 -2.95 -3.09 2.46
C ALA A 98 -2.90 -2.91 0.93
N ARG A 99 -1.71 -3.09 0.34
CA ARG A 99 -1.53 -3.01 -1.12
C ARG A 99 -2.14 -4.22 -1.83
N GLY A 100 -1.84 -5.42 -1.34
CA GLY A 100 -2.22 -6.69 -1.97
C GLY A 100 -3.72 -6.93 -2.05
N ILE A 101 -4.52 -6.24 -1.23
CA ILE A 101 -5.97 -6.36 -1.27
C ILE A 101 -6.64 -5.40 -2.25
N CYS A 102 -5.96 -4.38 -2.78
CA CYS A 102 -6.61 -3.40 -3.64
C CYS A 102 -7.16 -4.02 -4.94
N GLN A 103 -8.37 -3.59 -5.32
CA GLN A 103 -9.08 -4.08 -6.52
C GLN A 103 -9.03 -3.07 -7.68
N ASP A 104 -8.65 -1.83 -7.42
CA ASP A 104 -8.56 -0.76 -8.41
C ASP A 104 -7.44 0.26 -8.09
N SER A 105 -7.14 1.13 -9.07
CA SER A 105 -6.09 2.14 -8.92
C SER A 105 -6.44 3.21 -7.87
N ALA A 106 -7.71 3.43 -7.55
CA ALA A 106 -8.10 4.39 -6.51
C ALA A 106 -7.66 3.89 -5.12
N CYS A 107 -7.95 2.62 -4.81
CA CYS A 107 -7.47 1.94 -3.61
C CYS A 107 -5.94 1.98 -3.53
N LEU A 108 -5.24 1.65 -4.63
CA LEU A 108 -3.77 1.67 -4.62
C LEU A 108 -3.22 3.06 -4.34
N ARG A 109 -3.72 4.10 -5.02
CA ARG A 109 -3.26 5.48 -4.81
C ARG A 109 -3.46 5.93 -3.36
N GLN A 110 -4.58 5.55 -2.73
CA GLN A 110 -4.82 5.82 -1.31
C GLN A 110 -3.83 5.05 -0.41
N ALA A 111 -3.63 3.76 -0.66
CA ALA A 111 -2.72 2.91 0.13
C ALA A 111 -1.26 3.41 0.04
N TYR A 112 -0.81 3.77 -1.16
CA TYR A 112 0.52 4.34 -1.39
C TYR A 112 0.69 5.70 -0.71
N THR A 113 -0.24 6.63 -0.93
CA THR A 113 -0.16 7.98 -0.35
C THR A 113 -0.11 7.92 1.18
N SER A 114 -0.94 7.09 1.79
CA SER A 114 -0.96 6.89 3.25
C SER A 114 0.36 6.32 3.77
N ARG A 115 0.93 5.31 3.08
CA ARG A 115 2.19 4.70 3.49
C ARG A 115 3.40 5.60 3.26
N ILE A 116 3.42 6.37 2.17
CA ILE A 116 4.46 7.37 1.91
C ILE A 116 4.45 8.44 3.02
N ALA A 117 3.28 8.95 3.39
CA ALA A 117 3.16 9.92 4.48
C ALA A 117 3.65 9.34 5.82
N LEU A 118 3.31 8.09 6.12
CA LEU A 118 3.77 7.36 7.31
C LEU A 118 5.30 7.19 7.35
N LEU A 119 5.90 6.77 6.22
CA LEU A 119 7.35 6.56 6.10
C LEU A 119 8.12 7.88 6.10
N GLY A 120 7.57 8.93 5.49
CA GLY A 120 8.16 10.26 5.41
C GLY A 120 8.38 10.94 6.77
N ARG A 121 7.79 10.41 7.86
CA ARG A 121 8.10 10.85 9.22
C ARG A 121 9.52 10.49 9.67
N ASN A 122 10.18 9.55 8.98
CA ASN A 122 11.57 9.14 9.23
C ASN A 122 11.85 8.89 10.73
N GLU A 123 10.96 8.15 11.38
CA GLU A 123 11.05 7.89 12.81
C GLU A 123 12.31 7.09 13.14
N LYS A 124 13.09 7.61 14.10
CA LYS A 124 14.28 6.94 14.62
C LYS A 124 13.93 5.64 15.34
N HIS A 125 12.84 5.66 16.11
CA HIS A 125 12.32 4.54 16.88
C HIS A 125 10.97 4.13 16.32
N ILE A 126 10.85 2.89 15.88
CA ILE A 126 9.58 2.33 15.39
C ILE A 126 8.77 1.87 16.59
N ALA A 127 7.73 2.63 16.92
CA ALA A 127 6.87 2.37 18.06
C ALA A 127 5.40 2.59 17.67
N ASN A 128 4.51 1.99 18.48
CA ASN A 128 3.08 2.30 18.42
C ASN A 128 2.82 3.77 18.76
N GLY A 129 1.63 4.27 18.40
CA GLY A 129 1.29 5.66 18.67
C GLY A 129 1.18 5.94 20.18
N LYS A 130 1.16 7.24 20.51
CA LYS A 130 1.07 7.70 21.90
C LYS A 130 -0.15 7.08 22.57
N VAL A 131 0.03 6.55 23.78
CA VAL A 131 -1.07 6.09 24.63
C VAL A 131 -1.98 7.28 24.93
N TYR A 132 -3.27 7.14 24.61
CA TYR A 132 -4.29 8.08 25.02
C TYR A 132 -4.99 7.52 26.26
N SER A 133 -4.82 8.21 27.38
CA SER A 133 -5.44 7.89 28.68
C SER A 133 -6.56 8.88 29.05
N ASP A 134 -6.94 9.76 28.11
CA ASP A 134 -7.81 10.91 28.41
C ASP A 134 -9.29 10.49 28.32
N CYS A 135 -9.99 10.48 29.45
CA CYS A 135 -11.41 10.11 29.60
C CYS A 135 -12.39 11.10 28.92
N LYS A 136 -11.90 11.91 27.97
CA LYS A 136 -12.60 13.01 27.30
C LYS A 136 -13.02 12.69 25.86
N LEU A 137 -12.63 11.54 25.32
CA LEU A 137 -13.23 11.06 24.07
C LEU A 137 -14.60 10.47 24.40
N PRO A 138 -15.68 10.80 23.65
CA PRO A 138 -16.86 9.93 23.69
C PRO A 138 -16.32 8.55 23.29
N GLY A 139 -16.35 7.56 24.19
CA GLY A 139 -15.73 6.25 23.96
C GLY A 139 -14.73 5.75 24.98
N ASN A 140 -14.21 6.63 25.83
CA ASN A 140 -13.35 6.24 26.94
C ASN A 140 -14.14 6.11 28.25
N GLN A 141 -15.40 5.75 28.13
CA GLN A 141 -16.29 5.40 29.22
C GLN A 141 -17.01 4.14 28.76
N THR A 142 -16.86 3.09 29.53
CA THR A 142 -17.73 1.92 29.49
C THR A 142 -19.18 2.36 29.75
N ALA A 143 -20.17 1.49 29.58
CA ALA A 143 -21.53 1.79 30.03
C ALA A 143 -21.60 2.16 31.54
N SER A 144 -20.54 1.87 32.32
CA SER A 144 -20.35 2.22 33.74
C SER A 144 -19.40 3.40 34.01
N GLY A 145 -18.81 4.06 32.99
CA GLY A 145 -17.97 5.24 33.17
C GLY A 145 -16.47 4.98 33.42
N GLU A 146 -15.97 3.77 33.17
CA GLU A 146 -14.58 3.39 33.44
C GLU A 146 -13.61 3.83 32.31
N CYS A 147 -12.45 4.39 32.68
CA CYS A 147 -11.46 4.91 31.74
C CYS A 147 -10.51 3.81 31.26
N VAL A 148 -10.31 3.76 29.93
CA VAL A 148 -9.45 2.76 29.29
C VAL A 148 -8.26 3.42 28.62
N ASN A 149 -7.09 2.79 28.73
CA ASN A 149 -5.92 3.18 27.96
C ASN A 149 -6.08 2.65 26.55
N VAL A 150 -5.87 3.50 25.56
CA VAL A 150 -5.92 3.10 24.13
C VAL A 150 -4.56 3.35 23.50
N VAL A 151 -3.99 2.31 22.93
CA VAL A 151 -2.73 2.38 22.18
C VAL A 151 -3.01 2.11 20.70
N PRO A 152 -2.98 3.13 19.83
CA PRO A 152 -3.11 2.89 18.39
C PRO A 152 -1.86 2.18 17.87
N ILE A 153 -2.05 1.05 17.20
CA ILE A 153 -0.96 0.25 16.64
C ILE A 153 -0.53 0.83 15.30
N ARG A 154 0.79 1.03 15.15
CA ARG A 154 1.36 1.68 13.97
C ARG A 154 1.17 0.86 12.69
N ASP A 155 1.36 -0.46 12.77
CA ASP A 155 1.03 -1.40 11.70
C ASP A 155 -0.34 -2.05 11.95
N PRO A 156 -1.41 -1.57 11.30
CA PRO A 156 -2.74 -2.13 11.51
C PRO A 156 -2.86 -3.59 11.08
N ASN A 157 -1.93 -4.09 10.27
CA ASN A 157 -1.98 -5.45 9.74
C ASN A 157 -1.15 -6.46 10.55
N SER A 158 -0.46 -6.02 11.59
CA SER A 158 0.39 -6.86 12.45
C SER A 158 -0.36 -8.01 13.14
N ARG A 159 -1.68 -7.88 13.31
CA ARG A 159 -2.54 -8.88 13.97
C ARG A 159 -3.44 -9.69 13.03
N VAL A 160 -3.35 -9.49 11.71
CA VAL A 160 -4.21 -10.18 10.73
C VAL A 160 -4.12 -11.71 10.86
N GLU A 161 -2.93 -12.25 11.13
CA GLU A 161 -2.76 -13.70 11.28
C GLU A 161 -3.38 -14.22 12.57
N SER A 162 -3.25 -13.47 13.67
CA SER A 162 -3.91 -13.81 14.94
C SER A 162 -5.43 -13.78 14.84
N PHE A 163 -6.01 -12.78 14.17
CA PHE A 163 -7.46 -12.74 13.92
C PHE A 163 -7.93 -13.92 13.06
N ASN A 164 -7.17 -14.31 12.04
CA ASN A 164 -7.50 -15.48 11.22
C ASN A 164 -7.43 -16.78 12.01
N GLN A 165 -6.46 -16.91 12.93
CA GLN A 165 -6.39 -18.04 13.83
C GLN A 165 -7.63 -18.10 14.74
N SER A 166 -8.08 -16.97 15.27
CA SER A 166 -9.31 -16.92 16.08
C SER A 166 -10.57 -17.25 15.26
N LEU A 167 -10.68 -16.79 14.00
CA LEU A 167 -11.76 -17.20 13.10
C LEU A 167 -11.80 -18.73 12.90
N GLU A 168 -10.64 -19.34 12.64
CA GLU A 168 -10.51 -20.79 12.45
C GLU A 168 -10.90 -21.56 13.72
N GLN A 169 -10.41 -21.13 14.89
CA GLN A 169 -10.71 -21.74 16.18
C GLN A 169 -12.22 -21.67 16.52
N GLN A 170 -12.86 -20.56 16.19
CA GLN A 170 -14.30 -20.33 16.42
C GLN A 170 -15.18 -20.83 15.27
N LYS A 171 -14.58 -21.52 14.29
CA LYS A 171 -15.27 -22.06 13.09
C LYS A 171 -16.10 -21.01 12.35
N GLN A 172 -15.63 -19.77 12.34
CA GLN A 172 -16.22 -18.68 11.58
C GLN A 172 -15.77 -18.75 10.13
N ASN A 173 -16.65 -18.38 9.21
CA ASN A 173 -16.35 -18.40 7.79
C ASN A 173 -15.50 -17.20 7.36
N GLY A 174 -14.76 -17.40 6.26
CA GLY A 174 -13.98 -16.33 5.62
C GLY A 174 -12.59 -16.14 6.21
N ARG A 175 -11.95 -15.05 5.79
CA ARG A 175 -10.58 -14.69 6.17
C ARG A 175 -10.44 -13.17 6.24
N ILE A 176 -9.82 -12.67 7.30
CA ILE A 176 -9.34 -11.28 7.34
C ILE A 176 -8.21 -11.13 6.34
N ILE A 177 -8.41 -10.27 5.36
CA ILE A 177 -7.44 -10.00 4.29
C ILE A 177 -6.65 -8.71 4.51
N GLY A 178 -7.07 -7.86 5.44
CA GLY A 178 -6.35 -6.65 5.82
C GLY A 178 -7.14 -5.79 6.78
N CYS A 179 -6.43 -4.88 7.45
CA CYS A 179 -6.97 -3.96 8.43
C CYS A 179 -6.48 -2.54 8.14
N SER A 180 -7.38 -1.58 8.30
CA SER A 180 -7.09 -0.15 8.15
C SER A 180 -6.73 0.49 9.50
N ARG A 181 -7.23 -0.08 10.61
CA ARG A 181 -7.01 0.36 11.99
C ARG A 181 -6.84 -0.82 12.93
N LEU A 182 -6.00 -0.61 13.94
CA LEU A 182 -5.74 -1.56 15.02
C LEU A 182 -5.43 -0.77 16.30
N ILE A 183 -6.04 -1.20 17.39
CA ILE A 183 -5.83 -0.65 18.74
C ILE A 183 -5.48 -1.79 19.69
N ASP A 184 -4.74 -1.45 20.73
CA ASP A 184 -4.47 -2.29 21.90
C ASP A 184 -5.08 -1.59 23.13
N LEU A 185 -5.88 -2.34 23.88
CA LEU A 185 -6.40 -1.98 25.18
C LEU A 185 -5.63 -2.77 26.24
N PRO A 186 -4.51 -2.24 26.77
CA PRO A 186 -3.75 -2.90 27.82
C PRO A 186 -4.48 -2.80 29.16
N VAL A 187 -4.49 -3.88 29.96
CA VAL A 187 -4.83 -3.75 31.38
C VAL A 187 -3.64 -3.15 32.15
N GLY A 188 -3.89 -2.44 33.25
CA GLY A 188 -2.98 -1.44 33.85
C GLY A 188 -1.60 -1.86 34.40
N VAL A 189 -1.01 -3.00 33.99
CA VAL A 189 0.38 -3.38 34.34
C VAL A 189 1.16 -3.90 33.12
N ALA A 190 2.49 -3.75 33.15
CA ALA A 190 3.37 -4.24 32.08
C ALA A 190 3.32 -5.78 32.00
N GLY A 191 3.06 -6.32 30.80
CA GLY A 191 2.96 -7.77 30.55
C GLY A 191 1.63 -8.39 30.96
N SER A 192 0.58 -7.58 31.03
CA SER A 192 -0.76 -8.02 31.41
C SER A 192 -1.61 -8.40 30.19
N ASN A 193 -2.89 -8.70 30.40
CA ASN A 193 -3.77 -9.07 29.31
C ASN A 193 -3.96 -7.90 28.32
N HIS A 194 -3.78 -8.19 27.04
CA HIS A 194 -3.94 -7.22 25.96
C HIS A 194 -5.10 -7.65 25.08
N SER A 195 -6.07 -6.74 24.94
CA SER A 195 -7.21 -6.94 24.03
C SER A 195 -7.02 -6.08 22.80
N PHE A 196 -7.00 -6.72 21.63
CA PHE A 196 -6.75 -6.05 20.36
C PHE A 196 -8.05 -5.85 19.61
N GLY A 197 -8.24 -4.65 19.07
CA GLY A 197 -9.39 -4.29 18.25
C GLY A 197 -8.97 -3.83 16.87
N GLY A 198 -9.59 -4.35 15.80
CA GLY A 198 -9.30 -3.96 14.42
C GLY A 198 -10.54 -3.52 13.64
N SER A 199 -10.35 -2.56 12.74
CA SER A 199 -11.26 -2.31 11.62
C SER A 199 -10.67 -2.97 10.38
N CYS A 200 -11.31 -4.03 9.91
CA CYS A 200 -10.74 -4.97 8.95
C CYS A 200 -11.70 -5.32 7.82
N VAL A 201 -11.16 -5.94 6.77
CA VAL A 201 -11.94 -6.50 5.67
C VAL A 201 -11.96 -8.01 5.81
N LEU A 202 -13.16 -8.58 5.99
CA LEU A 202 -13.42 -10.01 5.95
C LEU A 202 -13.79 -10.41 4.52
N GLN A 203 -13.09 -11.41 3.99
CA GLN A 203 -13.39 -12.01 2.70
C GLN A 203 -14.08 -13.36 2.87
N GLU A 204 -15.28 -13.51 2.33
CA GLU A 204 -16.05 -14.75 2.29
C GLU A 204 -16.34 -15.11 0.83
N GLY A 205 -15.57 -16.07 0.29
CA GLY A 205 -15.57 -16.35 -1.15
C GLY A 205 -15.13 -15.12 -1.94
N THR A 206 -16.02 -14.57 -2.76
CA THR A 206 -15.80 -13.33 -3.53
C THR A 206 -16.29 -12.08 -2.83
N GLN A 207 -17.10 -12.22 -1.77
CA GLN A 207 -17.63 -11.08 -1.02
C GLN A 207 -16.58 -10.52 -0.08
N ARG A 208 -16.52 -9.20 0.01
CA ARG A 208 -15.70 -8.47 0.97
C ARG A 208 -16.61 -7.59 1.82
N LYS A 209 -16.44 -7.69 3.13
CA LYS A 209 -17.26 -6.97 4.12
C LYS A 209 -16.32 -6.23 5.06
N ASP A 210 -16.63 -4.98 5.32
CA ASP A 210 -15.99 -4.26 6.40
C ASP A 210 -16.52 -4.82 7.73
N VAL A 211 -15.62 -5.11 8.65
CA VAL A 211 -15.91 -5.67 9.96
C VAL A 211 -15.14 -4.93 11.05
N ARG A 212 -15.71 -4.92 12.25
CA ARG A 212 -14.98 -4.72 13.50
C ARG A 212 -14.68 -6.10 14.08
N ILE A 213 -13.46 -6.29 14.54
CA ILE A 213 -12.98 -7.57 15.05
C ILE A 213 -12.14 -7.34 16.29
N CYS A 214 -12.25 -8.21 17.27
CA CYS A 214 -11.37 -8.16 18.43
C CYS A 214 -10.97 -9.56 18.86
N ASN A 215 -9.79 -9.66 19.46
CA ASN A 215 -9.37 -10.84 20.17
C ASN A 215 -8.56 -10.49 21.41
N ASP A 216 -8.60 -11.40 22.37
CA ASP A 216 -7.87 -11.32 23.63
C ASP A 216 -6.82 -12.45 23.71
N ASP A 217 -5.58 -12.09 24.06
CA ASP A 217 -4.46 -13.05 24.05
C ASP A 217 -4.53 -14.06 25.22
N MET A 218 -5.23 -13.76 26.33
CA MET A 218 -5.27 -14.65 27.50
C MET A 218 -6.54 -15.50 27.63
N PHE A 219 -7.71 -14.91 27.42
CA PHE A 219 -8.99 -15.58 27.73
C PHE A 219 -9.66 -16.19 26.49
N GLY A 220 -9.13 -15.93 25.30
CA GLY A 220 -9.68 -16.45 24.05
C GLY A 220 -11.01 -15.80 23.64
N HIS A 221 -11.36 -14.66 24.25
CA HIS A 221 -12.49 -13.86 23.81
C HIS A 221 -12.22 -13.38 22.37
N PHE A 222 -13.21 -13.60 21.51
CA PHE A 222 -13.13 -13.27 20.10
C PHE A 222 -14.52 -12.88 19.61
N GLN A 223 -14.60 -11.73 18.97
CA GLN A 223 -15.82 -11.28 18.31
C GLN A 223 -15.53 -10.62 16.98
N VAL A 224 -16.47 -10.78 16.06
CA VAL A 224 -16.47 -10.12 14.75
C VAL A 224 -17.89 -9.67 14.42
N GLU A 225 -18.05 -8.42 14.02
CA GLU A 225 -19.34 -7.86 13.59
C GLU A 225 -19.19 -6.99 12.35
N PRO A 226 -20.22 -6.89 11.48
CA PRO A 226 -20.20 -5.98 10.35
C PRO A 226 -19.95 -4.53 10.78
N SER A 227 -19.25 -3.77 9.95
CA SER A 227 -19.08 -2.34 10.10
C SER A 227 -19.41 -1.59 8.82
N THR A 228 -19.79 -0.33 8.98
CA THR A 228 -20.04 0.60 7.88
C THR A 228 -18.93 1.66 7.84
N PRO A 229 -18.73 2.35 6.71
CA PRO A 229 -17.78 3.47 6.64
C PRO A 229 -18.05 4.57 7.67
N GLN A 230 -19.32 4.74 8.08
CA GLN A 230 -19.74 5.68 9.13
C GLN A 230 -19.29 5.24 10.54
N ASP A 231 -18.90 3.98 10.70
CA ASP A 231 -18.41 3.41 11.96
C ASP A 231 -16.90 3.58 12.15
N ALA A 232 -16.22 4.29 11.25
CA ALA A 232 -14.76 4.50 11.28
C ALA A 232 -14.25 5.36 12.46
N SER A 233 -15.11 5.72 13.43
CA SER A 233 -14.66 6.44 14.63
C SER A 233 -13.90 5.53 15.57
N ASP A 234 -12.75 5.99 16.06
CA ASP A 234 -11.95 5.27 17.05
C ASP A 234 -12.80 4.89 18.29
N LYS A 235 -13.78 5.73 18.65
CA LYS A 235 -14.78 5.44 19.69
C LYS A 235 -15.43 4.08 19.53
N ARG A 236 -16.02 3.80 18.36
CA ARG A 236 -16.84 2.60 18.18
C ARG A 236 -15.99 1.33 18.17
N LEU A 237 -14.74 1.45 17.73
CA LEU A 237 -13.79 0.36 17.81
C LEU A 237 -13.40 0.10 19.26
N VAL A 238 -13.08 1.15 20.02
CA VAL A 238 -12.77 1.06 21.46
C VAL A 238 -13.95 0.46 22.25
N ASP A 239 -15.17 0.98 22.07
CA ASP A 239 -16.37 0.49 22.75
C ASP A 239 -16.60 -1.01 22.47
N PHE A 240 -16.45 -1.42 21.21
CA PHE A 240 -16.62 -2.81 20.78
C PHE A 240 -15.56 -3.71 21.39
N THR A 241 -14.28 -3.34 21.27
CA THR A 241 -13.17 -4.12 21.84
C THR A 241 -13.29 -4.23 23.35
N TYR A 242 -13.70 -3.14 24.02
CA TYR A 242 -13.94 -3.16 25.44
C TYR A 242 -15.06 -4.13 25.82
N ALA A 243 -16.23 -3.99 25.20
CA ALA A 243 -17.40 -4.77 25.59
C ALA A 243 -17.29 -6.26 25.26
N GLN A 244 -16.53 -6.62 24.22
CA GLN A 244 -16.52 -7.98 23.68
C GLN A 244 -15.25 -8.78 24.00
N CYS A 245 -14.14 -8.11 24.24
CA CYS A 245 -12.84 -8.77 24.39
C CYS A 245 -12.04 -8.32 25.62
N TYR A 246 -12.33 -7.13 26.18
CA TYR A 246 -11.60 -6.61 27.32
C TYR A 246 -12.16 -7.13 28.65
N GLY A 247 -11.25 -7.45 29.57
CA GLY A 247 -11.59 -7.58 31.00
C GLY A 247 -11.74 -8.99 31.55
N GLY A 248 -11.76 -10.05 30.74
CA GLY A 248 -11.86 -11.43 31.24
C GLY A 248 -13.26 -11.80 31.73
#